data_AF-K1TG87-F1
#
_entry.id   AF-K1TG87-F1
#
_cell.length_a   1.000
_cell.length_b   1.000
_cell.length_c   1.000
_cell.angle_alpha   90.00
_cell.angle_beta   90.00
_cell.angle_gamma   90.00
#
_symmetry.space_group_name_H-M   'P 1'
#
loop_
_entity.id
_entity.type
_entity.pdbx_description
1 polymer ?
#
loop_
_entity_poly.entity_id
_entity_poly.type
_entity_poly.pdbx_seq_one_letter_code
_entity_poly.pdbx_strand_id
1 'polypeptide(L)'
;DRRRPLLHRDNVFFLGLKDGSPIKEYGITFYITLAPTDPLQLASGDYTGGAAGENMTFDLAKSFWNYNDPTYGIIKNRITEGTLKIVANGNDDYTITGSFKAIDEDDKNTELEIEYTGKLPCEDYSY
;
A
#
# COMPACT_ATOMS: atom_id res chain seq x y z
N ASP A 1 30.04 15.89 23.91
CA ASP A 1 29.49 15.93 22.54
C ASP A 1 28.91 14.55 22.20
N ARG A 2 27.60 14.36 22.40
CA ARG A 2 26.91 13.10 22.09
C ARG A 2 25.92 13.41 20.97
N ARG A 3 26.33 13.18 19.72
CA ARG A 3 25.39 13.12 18.59
C ARG A 3 24.45 11.95 18.87
N ARG A 4 23.17 12.25 19.13
CA ARG A 4 22.11 11.24 19.11
C ARG A 4 22.13 10.60 17.71
N PRO A 5 21.94 9.28 17.56
CA PRO A 5 21.70 8.72 16.24
C PRO A 5 20.43 9.37 15.72
N LEU A 6 20.49 9.98 14.54
CA LEU A 6 19.29 10.28 13.77
C LEU A 6 18.66 8.92 13.48
N LEU A 7 17.65 8.54 14.27
CA LEU A 7 16.73 7.47 13.90
C LEU A 7 16.26 7.82 12.49
N HIS A 8 16.78 7.12 11.49
CA HIS A 8 16.20 7.15 10.16
C HIS A 8 14.84 6.49 10.33
N ARG A 9 13.82 7.33 10.58
CA ARG A 9 12.43 6.89 10.60
C ARG A 9 12.11 6.45 9.18
N ASP A 10 11.65 5.22 9.03
CA ASP A 10 11.18 4.76 7.73
C ASP A 10 10.01 5.65 7.27
N ASN A 11 9.91 5.87 5.96
CA ASN A 11 8.84 6.66 5.39
C ASN A 11 7.57 5.78 5.31
N VAL A 12 6.52 6.16 6.05
CA VAL A 12 5.22 5.49 6.00
C VAL A 12 4.31 6.26 5.05
N PHE A 13 3.97 5.66 3.92
CA PHE A 13 3.03 6.19 2.93
C PHE A 13 1.63 5.59 3.12
N PHE A 14 0.60 6.43 3.05
CA PHE A 14 -0.80 6.00 2.99
C PHE A 14 -1.29 6.03 1.54
N LEU A 15 -1.75 4.88 1.04
CA LEU A 15 -2.37 4.81 -0.27
C LEU A 15 -3.82 4.33 -0.11
N GLY A 16 -4.75 5.24 -0.36
CA GLY A 16 -6.16 4.93 -0.54
C GLY A 16 -6.47 4.85 -2.02
N LEU A 17 -6.64 3.63 -2.55
CA LEU A 17 -7.04 3.42 -3.94
C LEU A 17 -8.51 3.04 -3.95
N LYS A 18 -9.32 3.77 -4.73
CA LYS A 18 -10.70 3.37 -5.05
C LYS A 18 -10.71 2.94 -6.49
N ASP A 19 -11.43 1.85 -6.77
CA ASP A 19 -11.73 1.48 -8.15
C ASP A 19 -12.43 2.67 -8.84
N GLY A 20 -11.94 3.06 -10.01
CA GLY A 20 -12.58 4.05 -10.86
C GLY A 20 -13.89 3.53 -11.47
N SER A 21 -14.12 2.22 -11.41
CA SER A 21 -15.33 1.57 -11.88
C SER A 21 -16.41 1.52 -10.78
N PRO A 22 -17.57 2.15 -10.96
CA PRO A 22 -18.64 2.18 -9.96
C PRO A 22 -19.38 0.84 -9.80
N ILE A 23 -19.03 -0.19 -10.57
CA ILE A 23 -19.72 -1.49 -10.59
C ILE A 23 -19.26 -2.37 -9.43
N LYS A 24 -18.05 -2.14 -8.91
CA LYS A 24 -17.49 -2.89 -7.80
C LYS A 24 -17.00 -1.90 -6.77
N GLU A 25 -17.64 -1.86 -5.61
CA GLU A 25 -17.26 -0.97 -4.51
C GLU A 25 -16.00 -1.51 -3.81
N TYR A 26 -14.89 -1.61 -4.55
CA TYR A 26 -13.60 -1.97 -3.99
C TYR A 26 -12.96 -0.74 -3.36
N GLY A 27 -12.77 -0.80 -2.04
CA GLY A 27 -11.92 0.12 -1.31
C GLY A 27 -10.61 -0.57 -0.97
N ILE A 28 -9.50 -0.07 -1.48
CA ILE A 28 -8.17 -0.57 -1.10
C ILE A 28 -7.52 0.49 -0.23
N THR A 29 -7.01 0.07 0.92
CA THR A 29 -6.32 0.93 1.86
C THR A 29 -5.10 0.21 2.35
N PHE A 30 -3.90 0.73 2.07
CA PHE A 30 -2.70 0.17 2.65
C PHE A 30 -1.70 1.22 3.07
N TYR A 31 -0.97 0.86 4.13
CA TYR A 31 0.13 1.62 4.66
C TYR A 31 1.40 0.88 4.26
N ILE A 32 2.20 1.53 3.44
CA ILE A 32 3.48 1.01 2.98
C ILE A 32 4.59 1.72 3.74
N THR A 33 5.52 0.94 4.28
CA THR A 33 6.77 1.48 4.83
C THR A 33 7.91 1.21 3.86
N LEU A 34 8.63 2.26 3.48
CA LEU A 34 9.83 2.22 2.64
C LEU A 34 11.02 2.84 3.37
N ALA A 35 12.22 2.52 2.88
CA ALA A 35 13.43 3.22 3.31
C ALA A 35 13.27 4.74 3.12
N PRO A 36 13.79 5.56 4.06
CA PRO A 36 13.59 7.00 4.02
C PRO A 36 14.25 7.65 2.80
N THR A 37 13.51 8.60 2.21
CA THR A 37 13.88 9.45 1.08
C THR A 37 13.67 10.92 1.45
N ASP A 38 14.54 11.80 0.94
CA ASP A 38 14.43 13.26 1.05
C ASP A 38 14.55 13.89 -0.36
N PRO A 39 13.49 14.53 -0.91
CA PRO A 39 12.18 14.79 -0.29
C PRO A 39 11.33 13.51 -0.12
N LEU A 40 10.33 13.56 0.78
CA LEU A 40 9.35 12.48 0.99
C LEU A 40 8.54 12.23 -0.29
N GLN A 41 9.01 11.29 -1.11
CA GLN A 41 8.35 10.87 -2.34
C GLN A 41 8.46 9.35 -2.52
N LEU A 42 7.38 8.76 -3.05
CA LEU A 42 7.43 7.40 -3.59
C LEU A 42 8.34 7.40 -4.82
N ALA A 43 9.46 6.68 -4.75
CA ALA A 43 10.36 6.57 -5.90
C ALA A 43 9.75 5.63 -6.96
N SER A 44 10.05 5.90 -8.23
CA SER A 44 9.76 4.95 -9.29
C SER A 44 10.58 3.67 -9.09
N GLY A 45 9.97 2.51 -9.24
CA GLY A 45 10.65 1.24 -9.07
C GLY A 45 9.71 0.06 -8.91
N ASP A 46 10.30 -1.12 -8.88
CA ASP A 46 9.62 -2.36 -8.55
C ASP A 46 9.80 -2.66 -7.06
N TYR A 47 8.68 -2.91 -6.40
CA TYR A 47 8.57 -3.16 -4.98
C TYR A 47 7.93 -4.51 -4.73
N THR A 48 8.44 -5.21 -3.75
CA THR A 48 7.94 -6.48 -3.28
C THR A 48 7.80 -6.35 -1.77
N GLY A 49 6.71 -6.87 -1.21
CA GLY A 49 6.43 -6.80 0.21
C GLY A 49 5.80 -8.08 0.74
N GLY A 50 6.18 -8.45 1.96
CA GLY A 50 5.63 -9.62 2.68
C GLY A 50 6.70 -10.54 3.27
N ALA A 51 7.66 -11.03 2.47
CA ALA A 51 8.73 -11.90 2.95
C ALA A 51 9.86 -11.14 3.67
N ALA A 52 10.77 -11.87 4.30
CA ALA A 52 11.98 -11.28 4.87
C ALA A 52 12.95 -10.84 3.75
N GLY A 53 13.50 -9.62 3.85
CA GLY A 53 14.43 -9.06 2.86
C GLY A 53 13.77 -8.23 1.75
N GLU A 54 12.46 -8.04 1.84
CA GLU A 54 11.68 -7.25 0.91
C GLU A 54 11.95 -5.74 1.06
N ASN A 55 11.81 -4.99 -0.04
CA ASN A 55 12.09 -3.55 -0.08
C ASN A 55 10.88 -2.69 0.35
N MET A 56 9.77 -3.35 0.67
CA MET A 56 8.52 -2.76 1.10
C MET A 56 7.90 -3.60 2.22
N THR A 57 7.28 -2.96 3.21
CA THR A 57 6.49 -3.68 4.21
C THR A 57 5.08 -3.11 4.30
N PHE A 58 4.12 -4.00 4.51
CA PHE A 58 2.73 -3.65 4.75
C PHE A 58 2.46 -3.64 6.26
N ASP A 59 1.78 -2.61 6.75
CA ASP A 59 1.20 -2.67 8.10
C ASP A 59 0.05 -3.68 8.09
N LEU A 60 0.27 -4.86 8.66
CA LEU A 60 -0.72 -5.97 8.67
C LEU A 60 -2.03 -5.60 9.41
N ALA A 61 -2.02 -4.61 10.30
CA ALA A 61 -3.22 -4.17 11.01
C ALA A 61 -4.03 -3.16 10.19
N LYS A 62 -3.35 -2.38 9.33
CA LYS A 62 -3.96 -1.27 8.59
C LYS A 62 -4.08 -1.48 7.09
N SER A 63 -3.40 -2.47 6.54
CA SER A 63 -3.40 -2.77 5.11
C SER A 63 -4.44 -3.83 4.78
N PHE A 64 -5.48 -3.41 4.06
CA PHE A 64 -6.59 -4.26 3.66
C PHE A 64 -7.22 -3.77 2.37
N TRP A 65 -7.84 -4.70 1.66
CA TRP A 65 -8.84 -4.34 0.66
C TRP A 65 -10.22 -4.82 1.13
N ASN A 66 -11.24 -4.06 0.81
CA ASN A 66 -12.61 -4.36 1.16
C ASN A 66 -13.52 -4.25 -0.05
N TYR A 67 -14.61 -5.00 0.01
CA TYR A 67 -15.67 -4.96 -0.99
C TYR A 67 -17.02 -5.24 -0.37
N ASN A 68 -18.07 -4.71 -0.99
CA ASN A 68 -19.44 -5.01 -0.60
C ASN A 68 -19.91 -6.30 -1.25
N ASP A 69 -20.09 -7.34 -0.43
CA ASP A 69 -20.77 -8.57 -0.81
C ASP A 69 -22.29 -8.42 -0.60
N PRO A 70 -23.13 -8.76 -1.60
CA PRO A 70 -24.59 -8.63 -1.48
C PRO A 70 -25.22 -9.48 -0.37
N THR A 71 -24.57 -10.55 0.06
CA THR A 71 -25.07 -11.51 1.06
C THR A 71 -24.51 -11.22 2.44
N TYR A 72 -23.22 -10.92 2.50
CA TYR A 72 -22.47 -10.85 3.75
C TYR A 72 -22.11 -9.42 4.17
N GLY A 73 -22.39 -8.41 3.35
CA GLY A 73 -22.03 -7.02 3.62
C GLY A 73 -20.56 -6.73 3.30
N ILE A 74 -19.93 -5.82 4.04
CA ILE A 74 -18.53 -5.44 3.80
C ILE A 74 -17.63 -6.62 4.18
N ILE A 75 -16.94 -7.18 3.19
CA ILE A 75 -15.86 -8.15 3.38
C ILE A 75 -14.54 -7.40 3.45
N LYS A 76 -13.70 -7.73 4.43
CA LYS A 76 -12.37 -7.14 4.63
C LYS A 76 -11.30 -8.21 4.50
N ASN A 77 -10.33 -7.97 3.64
CA ASN A 77 -9.23 -8.89 3.36
C ASN A 77 -7.91 -8.22 3.77
N ARG A 78 -7.18 -8.83 4.69
CA ARG A 78 -5.90 -8.32 5.20
C ARG A 78 -4.80 -8.63 4.20
N ILE A 79 -4.09 -7.60 3.73
CA ILE A 79 -2.98 -7.76 2.78
C ILE A 79 -1.76 -8.31 3.52
N THR A 80 -1.17 -9.37 2.99
CA THR A 80 0.00 -10.06 3.58
C THR A 80 1.21 -10.00 2.68
N GLU A 81 1.01 -10.03 1.37
CA GLU A 81 2.08 -9.96 0.36
C GLU A 81 1.64 -9.09 -0.81
N GLY A 82 2.60 -8.55 -1.55
CA GLY A 82 2.30 -7.80 -2.75
C GLY A 82 3.51 -7.47 -3.60
N THR A 83 3.25 -7.22 -4.87
CA THR A 83 4.21 -6.68 -5.83
C THR A 83 3.64 -5.39 -6.40
N LEU A 84 4.42 -4.32 -6.43
CA LEU A 84 4.03 -3.01 -6.94
C LEU A 84 5.08 -2.50 -7.90
N LYS A 85 4.65 -2.01 -9.05
CA LYS A 85 5.46 -1.18 -9.94
C LYS A 85 4.96 0.24 -9.82
N ILE A 86 5.83 1.13 -9.37
CA ILE A 86 5.54 2.56 -9.20
C ILE A 86 6.24 3.34 -10.30
N VAL A 87 5.50 4.25 -10.93
CA VAL A 87 6.02 5.26 -11.85
C VAL A 87 5.60 6.62 -11.33
N ALA A 88 6.56 7.41 -10.86
CA ALA A 88 6.35 8.81 -10.53
C ALA A 88 6.24 9.64 -11.81
N ASN A 89 5.07 10.25 -12.02
CA ASN A 89 4.78 11.11 -13.17
C ASN A 89 5.12 12.59 -12.90
N GLY A 90 5.48 12.92 -11.65
CA GLY A 90 5.76 14.28 -11.16
C GLY A 90 4.53 14.96 -10.56
N ASN A 91 4.74 16.03 -9.78
CA ASN A 91 3.66 16.75 -9.08
C ASN A 91 2.77 15.86 -8.19
N ASP A 92 3.39 14.89 -7.52
CA ASP A 92 2.76 13.87 -6.66
C ASP A 92 1.75 12.96 -7.39
N ASP A 93 1.84 12.91 -8.73
CA ASP A 93 1.09 11.98 -9.58
C ASP A 93 1.89 10.70 -9.81
N TYR A 94 1.20 9.56 -9.71
CA TYR A 94 1.80 8.24 -9.78
C TYR A 94 0.93 7.30 -10.62
N THR A 95 1.59 6.46 -11.42
CA THR A 95 1.00 5.24 -11.94
C THR A 95 1.51 4.06 -11.11
N ILE A 96 0.60 3.29 -10.53
CA ILE A 96 0.89 2.13 -9.70
C ILE A 96 0.16 0.93 -10.28
N THR A 97 0.90 -0.10 -10.66
CA THR A 97 0.33 -1.40 -11.03
C THR A 97 0.88 -2.47 -10.11
N GLY A 98 0.16 -3.57 -9.94
CA GLY A 98 0.65 -4.63 -9.08
C GLY A 98 -0.38 -5.67 -8.72
N SER A 99 0.00 -6.53 -7.78
CA SER A 99 -0.87 -7.56 -7.24
C SER A 99 -0.66 -7.70 -5.74
N PHE A 100 -1.71 -8.08 -5.03
CA PHE A 100 -1.66 -8.40 -3.60
C PHE A 100 -2.18 -9.79 -3.35
N LYS A 101 -1.59 -10.46 -2.37
CA LYS A 101 -2.24 -11.57 -1.68
C LYS A 101 -2.81 -11.07 -0.38
N ALA A 102 -4.02 -11.49 -0.10
CA ALA A 102 -4.70 -11.18 1.13
C ALA A 102 -5.37 -12.43 1.70
N ILE A 103 -5.62 -12.38 2.99
CA ILE A 103 -6.41 -13.39 3.71
C ILE A 103 -7.71 -12.76 4.18
N ASP A 104 -8.82 -13.45 3.91
CA ASP A 104 -10.15 -13.09 4.41
C ASP A 104 -10.35 -13.55 5.86
N GLU A 105 -11.56 -13.38 6.40
CA GLU A 105 -11.90 -13.78 7.78
C GLU A 105 -11.85 -15.30 8.02
N ASP A 106 -11.90 -16.11 6.95
CA ASP A 106 -11.82 -17.57 6.98
C ASP A 106 -10.39 -18.09 6.71
N ASP A 107 -9.38 -17.20 6.74
CA ASP A 107 -7.99 -17.49 6.37
C ASP A 107 -7.82 -18.03 4.93
N LYS A 108 -8.76 -17.73 4.02
CA LYS A 108 -8.63 -18.09 2.61
C LYS A 108 -7.78 -17.05 1.89
N ASN A 109 -6.84 -17.55 1.11
CA ASN A 109 -6.03 -16.71 0.23
C ASN A 109 -6.87 -16.18 -0.92
N THR A 110 -6.78 -14.87 -1.14
CA THR A 110 -7.33 -14.15 -2.27
C THR A 110 -6.23 -13.35 -2.94
N GLU A 111 -6.35 -13.18 -4.25
CA GLU A 111 -5.43 -12.38 -5.06
C GLU A 111 -6.19 -11.23 -5.71
N LEU A 112 -5.58 -10.05 -5.71
CA LEU A 112 -6.13 -8.85 -6.32
C LEU A 112 -5.06 -8.17 -7.17
N GLU A 113 -5.36 -7.95 -8.45
CA GLU A 113 -4.57 -7.08 -9.32
C GLU A 113 -5.06 -5.64 -9.20
N ILE A 114 -4.14 -4.69 -9.26
CA ILE A 114 -4.44 -3.27 -9.22
C ILE A 114 -3.77 -2.50 -10.35
N GLU A 115 -4.48 -1.47 -10.80
CA GLU A 115 -3.95 -0.42 -11.65
C GLU A 115 -4.53 0.91 -11.16
N TYR A 116 -3.66 1.87 -10.87
CA TYR A 116 -4.02 3.20 -10.42
C TYR A 116 -3.18 4.22 -11.18
N THR A 117 -3.80 5.33 -11.57
CA THR A 117 -3.09 6.54 -11.99
C THR A 117 -3.75 7.74 -11.33
N GLY A 118 -2.96 8.56 -10.64
CA GLY A 118 -3.45 9.78 -10.03
C GLY A 118 -2.55 10.32 -8.94
N LYS A 119 -3.06 11.36 -8.26
CA LYS A 119 -2.37 12.01 -7.15
C LYS A 119 -2.53 11.27 -5.84
N LEU A 120 -1.40 11.01 -5.17
CA LEU A 120 -1.40 10.40 -3.85
C LEU A 120 -1.01 11.44 -2.78
N PRO A 121 -1.75 11.52 -1.67
CA PRO A 121 -1.29 12.26 -0.51
C PRO A 121 -0.09 11.53 0.10
N CYS A 122 1.12 12.05 -0.12
CA CYS A 122 2.31 11.60 0.58
C CYS A 122 2.47 12.41 1.86
N GLU A 123 1.99 11.86 2.98
CA GLU A 123 2.22 12.41 4.32
C GLU A 123 2.99 11.38 5.17
N ASP A 124 3.82 11.87 6.10
CA ASP A 124 4.51 11.00 7.05
C ASP A 124 3.55 10.54 8.16
N TYR A 125 3.20 9.26 8.15
CA TYR A 125 2.33 8.63 9.14
C TYR A 125 3.09 7.83 10.22
N SER A 126 4.39 8.11 10.44
CA SER A 126 5.21 7.50 11.49
C SER A 126 4.87 8.03 12.90
N TYR A 127 3.66 7.72 13.39
CA TYR A 127 3.22 8.02 14.77
C TYR A 127 3.77 7.02 15.80
#